data_AF-A0A1G9U534-F1
#
_entry.id   AF-A0A1G9U534-F1
#
_cell.length_a   1.000
_cell.length_b   1.000
_cell.length_c   1.000
_cell.angle_alpha   90.00
_cell.angle_beta   90.00
_cell.angle_gamma   90.00
#
_symmetry.space_group_name_H-M   'P 1'
#
loop_
_entity.id
_entity.type
_entity.pdbx_description
1 polymer ?
#
loop_
_entity_poly.entity_id
_entity_poly.type
_entity_poly.pdbx_seq_one_letter_code
_entity_poly.pdbx_strand_id
1 'polypeptide(L)'
;MTGEPAEKNPPQWAVWVARAISIVIVVPLTLVWEWFKAVGRLLVVRPVAAIARFLRRWLFAPTGKALLALGRLLVRFLLRPFWDLLVWISQHVLRPAGRGLRAVLVPIGRFLRAVLLIPLAWCLMTLVVAPLRWLWQAVLAPVGRWVGKALSALARLFGAALEWAYLRVAQPLWRFLATIARYVYRVVLTPIGRAIAAPARWVRDYVIAPTRLAVRRLRLQIGRAFGRG
;
A
#
# COMPACT_ATOMS: atom_id res chain seq x y z
N MET A 1 -47.39 -5.37 -54.95
CA MET A 1 -46.05 -5.04 -55.47
C MET A 1 -45.50 -3.90 -54.64
N THR A 2 -44.87 -4.22 -53.52
CA THR A 2 -44.20 -3.29 -52.62
C THR A 2 -42.81 -3.01 -53.20
N GLY A 3 -42.62 -1.81 -53.77
CA GLY A 3 -41.30 -1.38 -54.24
C GLY A 3 -40.40 -1.11 -53.03
N GLU A 4 -39.44 -1.99 -52.79
CA GLU A 4 -38.39 -1.75 -51.81
C GLU A 4 -37.62 -0.47 -52.18
N PRO A 5 -37.37 0.45 -51.23
CA PRO A 5 -36.60 1.65 -51.51
C PRO A 5 -35.18 1.23 -51.88
N ALA A 6 -34.75 1.62 -53.08
CA ALA A 6 -33.40 1.40 -53.59
C ALA A 6 -32.38 1.94 -52.58
N GLU A 7 -31.82 1.03 -51.78
CA GLU A 7 -30.84 1.33 -50.76
C GLU A 7 -29.56 1.78 -51.47
N LYS A 8 -29.37 3.10 -51.54
CA LYS A 8 -28.20 3.73 -52.14
C LYS A 8 -26.96 3.33 -51.34
N ASN A 9 -26.33 2.25 -51.79
CA ASN A 9 -25.06 1.78 -51.24
C ASN A 9 -24.06 2.94 -51.24
N PRO A 10 -23.53 3.34 -50.06
CA PRO A 10 -22.59 4.43 -49.99
C PRO A 10 -21.35 4.08 -50.84
N PRO A 11 -20.76 5.05 -51.54
CA PRO A 11 -19.66 4.79 -52.43
C PRO A 11 -18.49 4.16 -51.66
N GLN A 12 -17.91 3.09 -52.22
CA GLN A 12 -16.95 2.22 -51.51
C GLN A 12 -15.71 2.95 -50.97
N TRP A 13 -15.30 4.05 -51.61
CA TRP A 13 -14.20 4.89 -51.14
C TRP A 13 -14.52 5.57 -49.79
N ALA A 14 -15.78 5.94 -49.53
CA ALA A 14 -16.19 6.54 -48.26
C ALA A 14 -16.17 5.53 -47.13
N VAL A 15 -16.52 4.27 -47.40
CA VAL A 15 -16.42 3.16 -46.45
C VAL A 15 -14.95 2.87 -46.11
N TRP A 16 -14.06 2.94 -47.10
CA TRP A 16 -12.63 2.73 -46.90
C TRP A 16 -12.00 3.85 -46.06
N VAL A 17 -12.33 5.11 -46.36
CA VAL A 17 -11.88 6.28 -45.60
C VAL A 17 -12.42 6.25 -44.16
N ALA A 18 -13.70 5.91 -43.96
CA ALA A 18 -14.26 5.77 -42.62
C ALA A 18 -13.58 4.66 -41.81
N ARG A 19 -13.22 3.54 -42.44
CA ARG A 19 -12.45 2.46 -41.79
C ARG A 19 -11.03 2.90 -41.46
N ALA A 20 -10.35 3.59 -42.36
CA ALA A 20 -9.00 4.08 -42.11
C ALA A 20 -8.99 5.10 -40.96
N ILE A 21 -9.92 6.05 -40.95
CA ILE A 21 -10.07 7.06 -39.88
C ILE A 21 -10.45 6.39 -38.56
N SER A 22 -11.38 5.43 -38.58
CA SER A 22 -11.73 4.61 -37.42
C SER A 22 -10.51 3.90 -36.86
N ILE A 23 -9.70 3.23 -37.69
CA ILE A 23 -8.51 2.52 -37.21
C ILE A 23 -7.48 3.49 -36.65
N VAL A 24 -7.21 4.60 -37.33
CA VAL A 24 -6.20 5.58 -36.91
C VAL A 24 -6.60 6.29 -35.62
N ILE A 25 -7.89 6.51 -35.36
CA ILE A 25 -8.36 7.23 -34.16
C ILE A 25 -8.73 6.25 -33.04
N VAL A 26 -9.52 5.22 -33.34
CA VAL A 26 -10.07 4.29 -32.35
C VAL A 26 -9.00 3.37 -31.80
N VAL A 27 -8.05 2.90 -32.60
CA VAL A 27 -7.00 1.99 -32.11
C VAL A 27 -6.10 2.66 -31.06
N PRO A 28 -5.56 3.87 -31.26
CA PRO A 28 -4.78 4.52 -30.20
C PRO A 28 -5.67 4.93 -29.02
N LEU A 29 -6.91 5.36 -29.26
CA LEU A 29 -7.81 5.74 -28.17
C LEU A 29 -8.18 4.54 -27.26
N THR A 30 -8.41 3.37 -27.86
CA THR A 30 -8.67 2.12 -27.14
C THR A 30 -7.43 1.62 -26.43
N LEU A 31 -6.25 1.73 -27.05
CA LEU A 31 -4.99 1.39 -26.40
C LEU A 31 -4.75 2.27 -25.16
N VAL A 32 -4.96 3.58 -25.28
CA VAL A 32 -4.84 4.52 -24.16
C VAL A 32 -5.83 4.18 -23.06
N TRP A 33 -7.06 3.80 -23.40
CA TRP A 33 -8.09 3.43 -22.43
C TRP A 33 -7.79 2.11 -21.70
N GLU A 34 -7.33 1.09 -22.41
CA GLU A 34 -6.85 -0.18 -21.84
C GLU A 34 -5.64 0.07 -20.92
N TRP A 35 -4.73 0.94 -21.34
CA TRP A 35 -3.58 1.34 -20.54
C TRP A 35 -4.01 2.08 -19.27
N PHE A 36 -4.97 3.00 -19.37
CA PHE A 36 -5.51 3.73 -18.22
C PHE A 36 -6.23 2.80 -17.23
N LYS A 37 -6.96 1.80 -17.70
CA LYS A 37 -7.58 0.78 -16.83
C LYS A 37 -6.54 -0.12 -16.16
N ALA A 38 -5.52 -0.52 -16.89
CA ALA A 38 -4.44 -1.35 -16.35
C ALA A 38 -3.67 -0.57 -15.26
N VAL A 39 -3.34 0.68 -15.53
CA VAL A 39 -2.70 1.58 -14.57
C VAL A 39 -3.62 1.85 -13.39
N GLY A 40 -4.89 2.19 -13.62
CA GLY A 40 -5.88 2.42 -12.55
C GLY A 40 -6.08 1.19 -11.66
N ARG A 41 -6.13 -0.02 -12.24
CA ARG A 41 -6.23 -1.27 -11.48
C ARG A 41 -4.95 -1.52 -10.67
N LEU A 42 -3.77 -1.21 -11.20
CA LEU A 42 -2.50 -1.38 -10.49
C LEU A 42 -2.29 -0.32 -9.39
N LEU A 43 -2.70 0.92 -9.66
CA LEU A 43 -2.58 2.06 -8.74
C LEU A 43 -3.65 2.06 -7.65
N VAL A 44 -4.82 1.46 -7.85
CA VAL A 44 -5.89 1.44 -6.84
C VAL A 44 -5.89 0.13 -6.05
N VAL A 45 -5.75 -1.03 -6.71
CA VAL A 45 -5.91 -2.33 -6.01
C VAL A 45 -4.76 -2.60 -5.04
N ARG A 46 -3.52 -2.20 -5.38
CA ARG A 46 -2.36 -2.45 -4.54
C ARG A 46 -2.30 -1.58 -3.27
N PRO A 47 -2.51 -0.26 -3.30
CA PRO A 47 -2.57 0.54 -2.07
C PRO A 47 -3.87 0.30 -1.30
N VAL A 48 -5.01 0.02 -1.94
CA VAL A 48 -6.23 -0.35 -1.21
C VAL A 48 -6.04 -1.67 -0.46
N ALA A 49 -5.34 -2.65 -1.02
CA ALA A 49 -4.99 -3.87 -0.30
C ALA A 49 -3.95 -3.64 0.82
N ALA A 50 -3.06 -2.65 0.67
CA ALA A 50 -2.12 -2.25 1.72
C ALA A 50 -2.85 -1.51 2.85
N ILE A 51 -3.76 -0.59 2.52
CA ILE A 51 -4.63 0.12 3.46
C ILE A 51 -5.57 -0.86 4.13
N ALA A 52 -6.16 -1.83 3.43
CA ALA A 52 -7.01 -2.87 4.02
C ALA A 52 -6.22 -3.75 4.99
N ARG A 53 -4.96 -4.10 4.68
CA ARG A 53 -4.07 -4.78 5.64
C ARG A 53 -3.71 -3.90 6.83
N PHE A 54 -3.49 -2.61 6.60
CA PHE A 54 -3.19 -1.64 7.64
C PHE A 54 -4.40 -1.42 8.56
N LEU A 55 -5.60 -1.18 8.00
CA LEU A 55 -6.88 -1.13 8.70
C LEU A 55 -7.12 -2.43 9.46
N ARG A 56 -6.91 -3.60 8.85
CA ARG A 56 -7.08 -4.88 9.57
C ARG A 56 -6.12 -4.96 10.76
N ARG A 57 -4.89 -4.48 10.62
CA ARG A 57 -3.90 -4.47 11.71
C ARG A 57 -4.22 -3.41 12.78
N TRP A 58 -4.77 -2.27 12.38
CA TRP A 58 -5.04 -1.12 13.26
C TRP A 58 -6.43 -1.15 13.89
N LEU A 59 -7.41 -1.82 13.27
CA LEU A 59 -8.78 -1.97 13.77
C LEU A 59 -8.91 -3.22 14.65
N PHE A 60 -8.30 -4.36 14.26
CA PHE A 60 -8.36 -5.61 15.04
C PHE A 60 -7.35 -5.69 16.19
N ALA A 61 -6.19 -5.01 16.11
CA ALA A 61 -5.25 -5.00 17.23
C ALA A 61 -5.78 -4.32 18.50
N PRO A 62 -6.44 -3.14 18.44
CA PRO A 62 -7.01 -2.52 19.63
C PRO A 62 -8.26 -3.25 20.11
N THR A 63 -9.15 -3.70 19.21
CA THR A 63 -10.33 -4.49 19.63
C THR A 63 -9.94 -5.83 20.23
N GLY A 64 -8.93 -6.53 19.70
CA GLY A 64 -8.44 -7.78 20.28
C GLY A 64 -7.83 -7.59 21.67
N LYS A 65 -7.05 -6.52 21.88
CA LYS A 65 -6.51 -6.20 23.21
C LYS A 65 -7.59 -5.73 24.18
N ALA A 66 -8.58 -4.96 23.71
CA ALA A 66 -9.72 -4.55 24.52
C ALA A 66 -10.60 -5.74 24.90
N LEU A 67 -10.88 -6.67 23.99
CA LEU A 67 -11.63 -7.90 24.27
C LEU A 67 -10.89 -8.81 25.25
N LEU A 68 -9.57 -8.92 25.10
CA LEU A 68 -8.72 -9.67 26.04
C LEU A 68 -8.65 -8.99 27.40
N ALA A 69 -8.65 -7.66 27.46
CA ALA A 69 -8.68 -6.90 28.72
C ALA A 69 -10.05 -7.00 29.40
N LEU A 70 -11.14 -6.91 28.64
CA LEU A 70 -12.52 -7.12 29.10
C LEU A 70 -12.72 -8.56 29.57
N GLY A 71 -12.23 -9.55 28.82
CA GLY A 71 -12.24 -10.95 29.22
C GLY A 71 -11.43 -11.18 30.49
N ARG A 72 -10.25 -10.55 30.63
CA ARG A 72 -9.45 -10.63 31.85
C ARG A 72 -10.15 -9.96 33.04
N LEU A 73 -10.77 -8.81 32.84
CA LEU A 73 -11.55 -8.11 33.85
C LEU A 73 -12.76 -8.94 34.27
N LEU A 74 -13.51 -9.48 33.32
CA LEU A 74 -14.68 -10.32 33.59
C LEU A 74 -14.30 -11.60 34.34
N VAL A 75 -13.20 -12.26 33.97
CA VAL A 75 -12.69 -13.42 34.72
C VAL A 75 -12.27 -13.02 36.13
N ARG A 76 -11.64 -11.84 36.29
CA ARG A 76 -11.16 -11.36 37.58
C ARG A 76 -12.27 -10.81 38.49
N PHE A 77 -13.38 -10.35 37.92
CA PHE A 77 -14.50 -9.74 38.66
C PHE A 77 -15.67 -10.71 38.89
N LEU A 78 -15.99 -11.59 37.93
CA LEU A 78 -17.07 -12.57 38.06
C LEU A 78 -16.55 -13.91 38.55
N LEU A 79 -15.51 -14.42 37.89
CA LEU A 79 -15.05 -15.78 38.14
C LEU A 79 -14.29 -15.89 39.46
N ARG A 80 -13.56 -14.85 39.86
CA ARG A 80 -12.74 -14.85 41.09
C ARG A 80 -13.57 -14.91 42.38
N PRO A 81 -14.57 -14.02 42.63
CA PRO A 81 -15.38 -14.13 43.83
C PRO A 81 -16.25 -15.38 43.83
N PHE A 82 -16.71 -15.80 42.64
CA PHE A 82 -17.43 -17.06 42.51
C PHE A 82 -16.53 -18.26 42.82
N TRP A 83 -15.26 -18.22 42.37
CA TRP A 83 -14.29 -19.26 42.71
C TRP A 83 -13.96 -19.25 44.20
N ASP A 84 -13.77 -18.08 44.80
CA ASP A 84 -13.45 -17.98 46.22
C ASP A 84 -14.62 -18.49 47.07
N LEU A 85 -15.87 -18.25 46.65
CA LEU A 85 -17.06 -18.79 47.30
C LEU A 85 -17.18 -20.33 47.12
N LEU A 86 -16.97 -20.84 45.90
CA LEU A 86 -17.02 -22.28 45.62
C LEU A 86 -15.87 -23.02 46.33
N VAL A 87 -14.69 -22.39 46.39
CA VAL A 87 -13.54 -22.90 47.12
C VAL A 87 -13.85 -22.88 48.60
N TRP A 88 -14.41 -21.80 49.17
CA TRP A 88 -14.78 -21.74 50.58
C TRP A 88 -15.80 -22.83 50.96
N ILE A 89 -16.84 -23.03 50.15
CA ILE A 89 -17.84 -24.10 50.33
C ILE A 89 -17.18 -25.49 50.20
N SER A 90 -16.34 -25.72 49.18
CA SER A 90 -15.62 -26.99 49.06
C SER A 90 -14.61 -27.20 50.19
N GLN A 91 -14.04 -26.13 50.73
CA GLN A 91 -13.06 -26.22 51.80
C GLN A 91 -13.72 -26.50 53.15
N HIS A 92 -14.92 -25.98 53.40
CA HIS A 92 -15.64 -26.28 54.64
C HIS A 92 -16.40 -27.61 54.59
N VAL A 93 -16.96 -27.99 53.43
CA VAL A 93 -17.81 -29.19 53.30
C VAL A 93 -17.06 -30.38 52.68
N LEU A 94 -16.25 -30.16 51.65
CA LEU A 94 -15.53 -31.24 50.95
C LEU A 94 -14.17 -31.58 51.56
N ARG A 95 -13.51 -30.74 52.37
CA ARG A 95 -12.25 -31.15 53.03
C ARG A 95 -12.41 -32.28 54.04
N PRO A 96 -13.43 -32.33 54.93
CA PRO A 96 -13.58 -33.46 55.83
C PRO A 96 -13.93 -34.75 55.08
N ALA A 97 -14.89 -34.71 54.14
CA ALA A 97 -15.28 -35.87 53.33
C ALA A 97 -14.19 -36.29 52.30
N GLY A 98 -13.51 -35.31 51.72
CA GLY A 98 -12.48 -35.48 50.71
C GLY A 98 -11.13 -35.91 51.25
N ARG A 99 -10.80 -35.69 52.53
CA ARG A 99 -9.61 -36.32 53.14
C ARG A 99 -9.78 -37.83 53.24
N GLY A 100 -10.98 -38.30 53.62
CA GLY A 100 -11.32 -39.73 53.64
C GLY A 100 -11.27 -40.35 52.25
N LEU A 101 -11.97 -39.75 51.28
CA LEU A 101 -11.95 -40.25 49.90
C LEU A 101 -10.58 -40.10 49.22
N ARG A 102 -9.84 -39.01 49.42
CA ARG A 102 -8.50 -38.84 48.81
C ARG A 102 -7.48 -39.79 49.41
N ALA A 103 -7.54 -40.12 50.70
CA ALA A 103 -6.64 -41.10 51.29
C ALA A 103 -6.71 -42.44 50.55
N VAL A 104 -7.90 -42.80 50.04
CA VAL A 104 -8.14 -44.07 49.32
C VAL A 104 -8.02 -43.91 47.80
N LEU A 105 -8.56 -42.85 47.19
CA LEU A 105 -8.55 -42.65 45.74
C LEU A 105 -7.21 -42.13 45.21
N VAL A 106 -6.41 -41.40 46.00
CA VAL A 106 -5.11 -40.88 45.54
C VAL A 106 -4.15 -42.02 45.19
N PRO A 107 -3.92 -43.05 46.02
CA PRO A 107 -3.05 -44.16 45.62
C PRO A 107 -3.60 -44.90 44.40
N ILE A 108 -4.91 -45.16 44.34
CA ILE A 108 -5.57 -45.85 43.21
C ILE A 108 -5.45 -45.05 41.91
N GLY A 109 -5.74 -43.75 41.94
CA GLY A 109 -5.67 -42.87 40.79
C GLY A 109 -4.23 -42.60 40.33
N ARG A 110 -3.26 -42.56 41.26
CA ARG A 110 -1.83 -42.51 40.92
C ARG A 110 -1.39 -43.78 40.20
N PHE A 111 -1.82 -44.94 40.70
CA PHE A 111 -1.51 -46.23 40.09
C PHE A 111 -2.11 -46.33 38.68
N LEU A 112 -3.40 -46.01 38.52
CA LEU A 112 -4.07 -46.05 37.22
C LEU A 112 -3.48 -45.04 36.22
N ARG A 113 -3.10 -43.84 36.68
CA ARG A 113 -2.41 -42.87 35.81
C ARG A 113 -1.04 -43.37 35.39
N ALA A 114 -0.24 -43.84 36.33
CA ALA A 114 1.12 -44.26 36.06
C ALA A 114 1.17 -45.49 35.15
N VAL A 115 0.28 -46.47 35.40
CA VAL A 115 0.26 -47.74 34.68
C VAL A 115 -0.47 -47.64 33.34
N LEU A 116 -1.55 -46.84 33.23
CA LEU A 116 -2.38 -46.82 32.03
C LEU A 116 -2.22 -45.54 31.20
N LEU A 117 -2.35 -44.38 31.84
CA LEU A 117 -2.40 -43.10 31.10
C LEU A 117 -1.04 -42.64 30.61
N ILE A 118 0.03 -42.84 31.38
CA ILE A 118 1.39 -42.47 30.95
C ILE A 118 1.82 -43.26 29.69
N PRO A 119 1.74 -44.62 29.67
CA PRO A 119 2.11 -45.36 28.46
C PRO A 119 1.13 -45.15 27.31
N LEU A 120 -0.17 -44.99 27.57
CA LEU A 120 -1.16 -44.73 26.52
C LEU A 120 -0.95 -43.35 25.88
N ALA A 121 -0.69 -42.32 26.68
CA ALA A 121 -0.38 -40.98 26.17
C ALA A 121 0.96 -40.97 25.42
N TRP A 122 1.97 -41.69 25.91
CA TRP A 122 3.25 -41.82 25.22
C TRP A 122 3.11 -42.57 23.88
N CYS A 123 2.31 -43.64 23.83
CA CYS A 123 1.96 -44.33 22.59
C CYS A 123 1.20 -43.41 21.64
N LEU A 124 0.16 -42.72 22.09
CA LEU A 124 -0.64 -41.84 21.23
C LEU A 124 0.20 -40.68 20.68
N MET A 125 1.02 -40.06 21.54
CA MET A 125 1.84 -38.93 21.15
C MET A 125 2.96 -39.36 20.21
N THR A 126 3.62 -40.50 20.46
CA THR A 126 4.66 -41.02 19.55
C THR A 126 4.06 -41.47 18.23
N LEU A 127 2.92 -42.19 18.25
CA LEU A 127 2.29 -42.77 17.07
C LEU A 127 1.57 -41.72 16.20
N VAL A 128 1.10 -40.60 16.76
CA VAL A 128 0.42 -39.54 15.99
C VAL A 128 1.39 -38.41 15.64
N VAL A 129 2.21 -37.96 16.58
CA VAL A 129 3.09 -36.81 16.34
C VAL A 129 4.23 -37.17 15.40
N ALA A 130 4.80 -38.38 15.49
CA ALA A 130 5.89 -38.78 14.59
C ALA A 130 5.46 -38.77 13.11
N PRO A 131 4.36 -39.43 12.68
CA PRO A 131 3.93 -39.39 11.30
C PRO A 131 3.44 -38.00 10.88
N LEU A 132 2.78 -37.25 11.77
CA LEU A 132 2.31 -35.90 11.43
C LEU A 132 3.48 -34.93 11.23
N ARG A 133 4.54 -35.05 12.03
CA ARG A 133 5.76 -34.24 11.88
C ARG A 133 6.55 -34.65 10.63
N TRP A 134 6.59 -35.95 10.32
CA TRP A 134 7.17 -36.45 9.08
C TRP A 134 6.41 -35.93 7.86
N LEU A 135 5.07 -36.00 7.87
CA LEU A 135 4.21 -35.49 6.79
C LEU A 135 4.36 -33.97 6.62
N TRP A 136 4.43 -33.23 7.72
CA TRP A 136 4.68 -31.78 7.69
C TRP A 136 6.06 -31.45 7.10
N GLN A 137 7.12 -32.16 7.51
CA GLN A 137 8.46 -31.91 7.01
C GLN A 137 8.65 -32.39 5.55
N ALA A 138 8.05 -33.51 5.18
CA ALA A 138 8.15 -34.09 3.85
C ALA A 138 7.30 -33.33 2.82
N VAL A 139 6.18 -32.70 3.22
CA VAL A 139 5.28 -32.01 2.29
C VAL A 139 5.43 -30.49 2.35
N LEU A 140 5.40 -29.88 3.54
CA LEU A 140 5.38 -28.42 3.64
C LEU A 140 6.75 -27.78 3.35
N ALA A 141 7.84 -28.46 3.71
CA ALA A 141 9.18 -27.94 3.44
C ALA A 141 9.50 -27.85 1.93
N PRO A 142 9.26 -28.89 1.10
CA PRO A 142 9.45 -28.75 -0.34
C PRO A 142 8.44 -27.78 -0.95
N VAL A 143 7.16 -27.85 -0.60
CA VAL A 143 6.14 -26.94 -1.17
C VAL A 143 6.47 -25.48 -0.85
N GLY A 144 6.88 -25.17 0.38
CA GLY A 144 7.30 -23.82 0.77
C GLY A 144 8.53 -23.32 -0.01
N ARG A 145 9.51 -24.20 -0.27
CA ARG A 145 10.71 -23.85 -1.06
C ARG A 145 10.38 -23.63 -2.53
N TRP A 146 9.51 -24.46 -3.12
CA TRP A 146 9.07 -24.30 -4.51
C TRP A 146 8.25 -23.03 -4.71
N VAL A 147 7.29 -22.76 -3.81
CA VAL A 147 6.50 -21.52 -3.85
C VAL A 147 7.38 -20.29 -3.65
N GLY A 148 8.33 -20.34 -2.71
CA GLY A 148 9.29 -19.25 -2.49
C GLY A 148 10.16 -18.96 -3.71
N LYS A 149 10.71 -20.01 -4.35
CA LYS A 149 11.50 -19.87 -5.58
C LYS A 149 10.65 -19.34 -6.74
N ALA A 150 9.47 -19.90 -6.96
CA ALA A 150 8.56 -19.45 -8.02
C ALA A 150 8.17 -17.98 -7.84
N LEU A 151 7.81 -17.57 -6.63
CA LEU A 151 7.46 -16.19 -6.33
C LEU A 151 8.65 -15.23 -6.53
N SER A 152 9.85 -15.64 -6.12
CA SER A 152 11.06 -14.83 -6.32
C SER A 152 11.46 -14.70 -7.79
N ALA A 153 11.31 -15.76 -8.58
CA ALA A 153 11.57 -15.73 -10.02
C ALA A 153 10.58 -14.82 -10.73
N LEU A 154 9.29 -14.90 -10.36
CA LEU A 154 8.26 -14.04 -10.88
C LEU A 154 8.52 -12.58 -10.51
N ALA A 155 8.89 -12.29 -9.26
CA ALA A 155 9.23 -10.94 -8.81
C ALA A 155 10.43 -10.35 -9.57
N ARG A 156 11.45 -11.17 -9.87
CA ARG A 156 12.61 -10.75 -10.68
C ARG A 156 12.22 -10.47 -12.12
N LEU A 157 11.41 -11.32 -12.74
CA LEU A 157 10.89 -11.10 -14.09
C LEU A 157 10.05 -9.83 -14.18
N PHE A 158 9.18 -9.59 -13.18
CA PHE A 158 8.40 -8.36 -13.11
C PHE A 158 9.28 -7.13 -12.86
N GLY A 159 10.28 -7.21 -11.98
CA GLY A 159 11.22 -6.13 -11.73
C GLY A 159 12.00 -5.76 -12.99
N ALA A 160 12.57 -6.76 -13.68
CA ALA A 160 13.30 -6.57 -14.92
C ALA A 160 12.41 -6.03 -16.05
N ALA A 161 11.18 -6.54 -16.18
CA ALA A 161 10.23 -6.04 -17.18
C ALA A 161 9.82 -4.59 -16.89
N LEU A 162 9.62 -4.22 -15.63
CA LEU A 162 9.26 -2.85 -15.23
C LEU A 162 10.42 -1.88 -15.46
N GLU A 163 11.64 -2.30 -15.11
CA GLU A 163 12.86 -1.53 -15.34
C GLU A 163 13.13 -1.34 -16.84
N TRP A 164 12.97 -2.40 -17.63
CA TRP A 164 13.08 -2.33 -19.08
C TRP A 164 12.02 -1.40 -19.67
N ALA A 165 10.76 -1.50 -19.25
CA ALA A 165 9.69 -0.60 -19.69
C ALA A 165 9.96 0.85 -19.29
N TYR A 166 10.47 1.10 -18.08
CA TYR A 166 10.81 2.43 -17.62
C TYR A 166 11.95 3.05 -18.43
N LEU A 167 13.05 2.32 -18.60
CA LEU A 167 14.21 2.79 -19.35
C LEU A 167 13.90 2.95 -20.85
N ARG A 168 13.12 2.04 -21.42
CA ARG A 168 12.85 2.01 -22.86
C ARG A 168 11.70 2.92 -23.27
N VAL A 169 10.73 3.20 -22.40
CA VAL A 169 9.53 3.98 -22.74
C VAL A 169 9.46 5.29 -21.96
N ALA A 170 9.58 5.25 -20.63
CA ALA A 170 9.46 6.46 -19.83
C ALA A 170 10.61 7.45 -20.09
N GLN A 171 11.83 6.94 -20.31
CA GLN A 171 13.00 7.78 -20.58
C GLN A 171 12.92 8.55 -21.91
N PRO A 172 12.60 7.92 -23.06
CA PRO A 172 12.42 8.66 -24.31
C PRO A 172 11.18 9.55 -24.27
N LEU A 173 10.09 9.11 -23.64
CA LEU A 173 8.89 9.94 -23.49
C LEU A 173 9.20 11.20 -22.66
N TRP A 174 9.94 11.06 -21.56
CA TRP A 174 10.39 12.18 -20.74
C TRP A 174 11.31 13.12 -21.51
N ARG A 175 12.25 12.57 -22.31
CA ARG A 175 13.11 13.37 -23.19
C ARG A 175 12.30 14.12 -24.24
N PHE A 176 11.32 13.48 -24.84
CA PHE A 176 10.42 14.12 -25.81
C PHE A 176 9.61 15.24 -25.16
N LEU A 177 8.99 14.96 -24.02
CA LEU A 177 8.20 15.93 -23.27
C LEU A 177 9.06 17.10 -22.79
N ALA A 178 10.27 16.83 -22.31
CA ALA A 178 11.22 17.86 -21.92
C ALA A 178 11.67 18.70 -23.12
N THR A 179 11.83 18.09 -24.29
CA THR A 179 12.19 18.80 -25.52
C THR A 179 11.05 19.71 -25.96
N ILE A 180 9.81 19.21 -25.96
CA ILE A 180 8.61 20.00 -26.26
C ILE A 180 8.44 21.12 -25.25
N ALA A 181 8.54 20.84 -23.95
CA ALA A 181 8.43 21.84 -22.90
C ALA A 181 9.52 22.92 -23.03
N ARG A 182 10.75 22.53 -23.35
CA ARG A 182 11.87 23.46 -23.57
C ARG A 182 11.68 24.26 -24.86
N TYR A 183 11.06 23.68 -25.88
CA TYR A 183 10.69 24.36 -27.13
C TYR A 183 9.58 25.39 -26.88
N VAL A 184 8.50 25.01 -26.17
CA VAL A 184 7.43 25.92 -25.75
C VAL A 184 8.00 27.04 -24.88
N TYR A 185 8.86 26.72 -23.92
CA TYR A 185 9.51 27.74 -23.10
C TYR A 185 10.35 28.69 -23.97
N ARG A 186 11.10 28.17 -24.94
CA ARG A 186 11.93 29.00 -25.83
C ARG A 186 11.09 29.88 -26.77
N VAL A 187 10.06 29.31 -27.37
CA VAL A 187 9.26 29.99 -28.40
C VAL A 187 8.19 30.89 -27.79
N VAL A 188 7.69 30.58 -26.60
CA VAL A 188 6.58 31.31 -25.96
C VAL A 188 7.08 32.13 -24.78
N LEU A 189 7.78 31.52 -23.83
CA LEU A 189 8.21 32.24 -22.61
C LEU A 189 9.39 33.19 -22.85
N THR A 190 10.33 32.89 -23.74
CA THR A 190 11.42 33.84 -24.03
C THR A 190 10.96 35.14 -24.69
N PRO A 191 10.08 35.14 -25.70
CA PRO A 191 9.57 36.39 -26.24
C PRO A 191 8.68 37.13 -25.25
N ILE A 192 7.83 36.44 -24.48
CA ILE A 192 7.04 37.08 -23.42
C ILE A 192 7.97 37.68 -22.34
N GLY A 193 8.97 36.92 -21.90
CA GLY A 193 9.97 37.37 -20.94
C GLY A 193 10.79 38.56 -21.45
N ARG A 194 11.12 38.61 -22.74
CA ARG A 194 11.76 39.78 -23.37
C ARG A 194 10.80 40.96 -23.52
N ALA A 195 9.55 40.71 -23.91
CA ALA A 195 8.51 41.73 -24.05
C ALA A 195 8.17 42.39 -22.71
N ILE A 196 8.27 41.65 -21.59
CA ILE A 196 8.07 42.18 -20.23
C ILE A 196 9.38 42.77 -19.67
N ALA A 197 10.53 42.15 -19.94
CA ALA A 197 11.81 42.66 -19.45
C ALA A 197 12.30 43.92 -20.18
N ALA A 198 11.85 44.16 -21.41
CA ALA A 198 12.16 45.38 -22.15
C ALA A 198 11.60 46.65 -21.46
N PRO A 199 10.31 46.75 -21.14
CA PRO A 199 9.78 47.88 -20.39
C PRO A 199 10.35 47.95 -18.97
N ALA A 200 10.57 46.81 -18.30
CA ALA A 200 11.19 46.80 -16.96
C ALA A 200 12.64 47.34 -16.97
N ARG A 201 13.42 47.01 -18.00
CA ARG A 201 14.78 47.57 -18.20
C ARG A 201 14.72 49.05 -18.54
N TRP A 202 13.81 49.43 -19.43
CA TRP A 202 13.62 50.83 -19.79
C TRP A 202 13.27 51.69 -18.55
N VAL A 203 12.35 51.24 -17.70
CA VAL A 203 12.03 51.91 -16.43
C VAL A 203 13.23 51.96 -15.49
N ARG A 204 14.02 50.88 -15.39
CA ARG A 204 15.22 50.86 -14.55
C ARG A 204 16.27 51.87 -15.03
N ASP A 205 16.53 51.89 -16.33
CA ASP A 205 17.59 52.70 -16.91
C ASP A 205 17.18 54.19 -17.04
N TYR A 206 15.92 54.47 -17.36
CA TYR A 206 15.43 55.85 -17.52
C TYR A 206 14.86 56.48 -16.25
N VAL A 207 14.37 55.71 -15.28
CA VAL A 207 13.74 56.29 -14.08
C VAL A 207 14.61 56.07 -12.85
N ILE A 208 15.09 54.84 -12.61
CA ILE A 208 15.77 54.47 -11.36
C ILE A 208 17.26 54.90 -11.37
N ALA A 209 17.96 54.73 -12.49
CA ALA A 209 19.36 55.15 -12.60
C ALA A 209 19.55 56.67 -12.40
N PRO A 210 18.79 57.56 -13.06
CA PRO A 210 18.96 59.00 -12.86
C PRO A 210 18.52 59.47 -11.47
N THR A 211 17.43 58.91 -10.90
CA THR A 211 17.03 59.25 -9.53
C THR A 211 18.07 58.81 -8.50
N ARG A 212 18.67 57.62 -8.65
CA ARG A 212 19.77 57.19 -7.77
C ARG A 212 20.97 58.12 -7.85
N LEU A 213 21.34 58.58 -9.04
CA LEU A 213 22.44 59.53 -9.21
C LEU A 213 22.10 60.91 -8.61
N ALA A 214 20.87 61.39 -8.79
CA ALA A 214 20.40 62.63 -8.20
C ALA A 214 20.40 62.56 -6.65
N VAL A 215 19.83 61.50 -6.08
CA VAL A 215 19.80 61.26 -4.63
C VAL A 215 21.22 61.10 -4.07
N ARG A 216 22.11 60.40 -4.77
CA ARG A 216 23.51 60.24 -4.33
C ARG A 216 24.26 61.56 -4.33
N ARG A 217 24.03 62.44 -5.30
CA ARG A 217 24.60 63.80 -5.32
C ARG A 217 24.05 64.65 -4.18
N LEU A 218 22.74 64.60 -3.95
CA LEU A 218 22.06 65.31 -2.85
C LEU A 218 22.60 64.87 -1.47
N ARG A 219 22.75 63.55 -1.27
CA ARG A 219 23.31 62.99 -0.03
C ARG A 219 24.76 63.42 0.20
N LEU A 220 25.58 63.48 -0.85
CA LEU A 220 26.96 63.95 -0.74
C LEU A 220 27.05 65.46 -0.46
N GLN A 221 26.14 66.27 -1.02
CA GLN A 221 26.08 67.70 -0.72
C GLN A 221 25.63 67.96 0.72
N ILE A 222 24.61 67.26 1.20
CA ILE A 222 24.14 67.35 2.60
C ILE A 222 25.25 66.87 3.56
N GLY A 223 25.91 65.76 3.25
CA GLY A 223 27.03 65.26 4.07
C GLY A 223 28.20 66.24 4.17
N ARG A 224 28.48 67.02 3.11
CA ARG A 224 29.50 68.08 3.16
C ARG A 224 29.03 69.33 3.90
N ALA A 225 27.74 69.64 3.85
CA ALA A 225 27.16 70.80 4.54
C ALA A 225 27.08 70.59 6.06
N PHE A 226 26.81 69.35 6.51
CA PHE A 226 26.70 69.01 7.94
C PHE A 226 27.99 68.44 8.56
N GLY A 227 29.01 68.09 7.77
CA GLY A 227 30.25 67.47 8.23
C GLY A 227 31.39 68.43 8.62
N ARG A 228 31.14 69.75 8.69
CA ARG A 228 32.06 70.74 9.26
C ARG A 228 31.34 71.53 10.34
N GLY A 229 31.30 70.97 11.54
CA GLY A 229 30.87 71.59 12.79
C GLY A 229 31.64 70.92 13.91
#